data_AF-A0A1R3TJG3-F1
#
_entry.id   AF-A0A1R3TJG3-F1
#
_cell.length_a   1.000
_cell.length_b   1.000
_cell.length_c   1.000
_cell.angle_alpha   90.00
_cell.angle_beta   90.00
_cell.angle_gamma   90.00
#
_symmetry.space_group_name_H-M   'P 1'
#
loop_
_entity.id
_entity.type
_entity.pdbx_description
1 polymer ?
#
loop_
_entity_poly.entity_id
_entity_poly.type
_entity_poly.pdbx_seq_one_letter_code
_entity_poly.pdbx_strand_id
1 'polypeptide(L)'
;MTANAYVRARIDQTVKDDATAVLDSLGLTVSDVMRMMLTRIAREKALPIELTRPNAETLAAIEEARAIAAQKRARFNQAENLFDALDGSKQ
;
A
#
# COMPACT_ATOMS: atom_id res chain seq x y z
N MET A 1 -15.59 26.87 15.58
CA MET A 1 -15.85 26.99 14.14
C MET A 1 -15.62 25.63 13.51
N THR A 2 -16.64 25.01 12.91
CA THR A 2 -16.43 23.81 12.08
C THR A 2 -15.84 24.27 10.75
N ALA A 3 -14.52 24.14 10.60
CA ALA A 3 -13.85 24.48 9.35
C ALA A 3 -14.18 23.39 8.31
N ASN A 4 -15.12 23.69 7.42
CA ASN A 4 -15.44 22.80 6.30
C ASN A 4 -14.32 22.90 5.26
N ALA A 5 -13.69 21.77 4.93
CA ALA A 5 -12.67 21.66 3.90
C ALA A 5 -13.19 20.84 2.71
N TYR A 6 -12.71 21.16 1.50
CA TYR A 6 -13.09 20.47 0.28
C TYR A 6 -12.01 19.51 -0.18
N VAL A 7 -12.42 18.33 -0.65
CA VAL A 7 -11.55 17.37 -1.35
C VAL A 7 -11.84 17.50 -2.84
N ARG A 8 -10.80 17.83 -3.64
CA ARG A 8 -10.88 17.87 -5.10
C ARG A 8 -9.79 16.98 -5.66
N ALA A 9 -10.16 15.99 -6.45
CA ALA A 9 -9.24 15.08 -7.12
C ALA A 9 -9.59 15.03 -8.61
N ARG A 10 -8.57 15.03 -9.46
CA ARG A 10 -8.76 14.73 -10.89
C ARG A 10 -8.95 13.23 -11.05
N ILE A 11 -9.93 12.85 -11.85
CA ILE A 11 -10.25 11.46 -12.18
C ILE A 11 -10.70 11.42 -13.63
N ASP A 12 -10.48 10.29 -14.29
CA ASP A 12 -11.04 10.03 -15.60
C ASP A 12 -12.58 10.03 -15.55
N GLN A 13 -13.22 10.61 -16.57
CA GLN A 13 -14.66 10.78 -16.59
C GLN A 13 -15.39 9.43 -16.62
N THR A 14 -14.88 8.45 -17.37
CA THR A 14 -15.49 7.10 -17.46
C THR A 14 -15.45 6.38 -16.12
N VAL A 15 -14.30 6.45 -15.42
CA VAL A 15 -14.14 5.85 -14.09
C VAL A 15 -15.09 6.49 -13.08
N LYS A 16 -15.28 7.81 -13.15
CA LYS A 16 -16.22 8.51 -12.27
C LYS A 16 -17.66 8.05 -12.50
N ASP A 17 -18.07 7.93 -13.77
CA ASP A 17 -19.44 7.57 -14.12
C ASP A 17 -19.74 6.11 -13.73
N ASP A 18 -18.82 5.18 -14.02
CA ASP A 18 -18.93 3.77 -13.63
C ASP A 18 -19.01 3.62 -12.10
N ALA A 19 -18.12 4.29 -11.37
CA ALA A 19 -18.13 4.27 -9.91
C ALA A 19 -19.42 4.86 -9.33
N THR A 20 -19.95 5.93 -9.93
CA THR A 20 -21.19 6.56 -9.48
C THR A 20 -22.36 5.62 -9.65
N ALA A 21 -22.49 4.94 -10.79
CA ALA A 21 -23.56 3.97 -11.03
C ALA A 21 -23.56 2.81 -10.02
N VAL A 22 -22.37 2.29 -9.69
CA VAL A 22 -22.23 1.23 -8.67
C VAL A 22 -22.62 1.74 -7.29
N LEU A 23 -22.14 2.91 -6.89
CA LEU A 23 -22.42 3.46 -5.56
C LEU A 23 -23.89 3.87 -5.39
N ASP A 24 -24.53 4.40 -6.44
CA ASP A 24 -25.96 4.73 -6.43
C ASP A 24 -26.82 3.49 -6.20
N SER A 25 -26.42 2.32 -6.74
CA SER A 25 -27.11 1.05 -6.46
C SER A 25 -27.07 0.64 -4.98
N LEU A 26 -26.11 1.18 -4.22
CA LEU A 26 -25.94 0.99 -2.78
C LEU A 26 -26.51 2.16 -1.96
N GLY A 27 -27.09 3.18 -2.61
CA GLY A 27 -27.59 4.39 -1.95
C GLY A 27 -26.49 5.30 -1.39
N LEU A 28 -25.27 5.22 -1.96
CA LEU A 28 -24.12 6.00 -1.52
C LEU A 28 -23.68 6.97 -2.62
N THR A 29 -23.25 8.17 -2.24
CA THR A 29 -22.57 9.07 -3.18
C THR A 29 -21.06 8.87 -3.13
N VAL A 30 -20.36 9.29 -4.18
CA VAL A 30 -18.88 9.38 -4.19
C VAL A 30 -18.36 10.16 -2.98
N SER A 31 -19.07 11.22 -2.59
CA SER A 31 -18.69 12.04 -1.44
C SER A 31 -18.83 11.30 -0.10
N ASP A 32 -19.81 10.40 0.03
CA ASP A 32 -19.98 9.58 1.24
C ASP A 32 -18.82 8.60 1.38
N VAL A 33 -18.49 7.89 0.31
CA VAL A 33 -17.38 6.94 0.30
C VAL A 33 -16.05 7.64 0.58
N MET A 34 -15.81 8.80 -0.04
CA MET A 34 -14.58 9.57 0.21
C MET A 34 -14.48 10.03 1.67
N ARG A 35 -15.59 10.48 2.28
CA ARG A 35 -15.61 10.81 3.72
C ARG A 35 -15.31 9.59 4.59
N MET A 36 -15.95 8.46 4.32
CA MET A 36 -15.73 7.22 5.08
C MET A 36 -14.27 6.76 4.98
N MET A 37 -13.71 6.77 3.77
CA MET A 37 -12.32 6.36 3.50
C MET A 37 -11.32 7.26 4.23
N LEU A 38 -11.46 8.58 4.10
CA LEU A 38 -10.56 9.54 4.75
C LEU A 38 -10.68 9.48 6.28
N THR A 39 -11.88 9.29 6.81
CA THR A 39 -12.11 9.10 8.25
C THR A 39 -11.40 7.84 8.76
N ARG A 40 -11.50 6.75 8.00
CA ARG A 40 -10.84 5.48 8.35
C ARG A 40 -9.32 5.61 8.32
N ILE A 41 -8.75 6.23 7.29
CA ILE A 41 -7.30 6.52 7.21
C ILE A 41 -6.85 7.35 8.42
N ALA A 42 -7.58 8.42 8.74
CA ALA A 42 -7.23 9.30 9.84
C ALA A 42 -7.25 8.58 11.20
N ARG A 43 -8.19 7.64 11.39
CA ARG A 43 -8.35 6.85 12.62
C ARG A 43 -7.35 5.69 12.72
N GLU A 44 -7.21 4.90 11.67
CA GLU A 44 -6.46 3.64 11.69
C GLU A 44 -4.98 3.83 11.31
N LYS A 45 -4.61 5.00 10.78
CA LYS A 45 -3.24 5.28 10.28
C LYS A 45 -2.77 4.29 9.22
N ALA A 46 -3.72 3.66 8.52
CA ALA A 46 -3.49 2.69 7.47
C ALA A 46 -4.42 2.96 6.27
N LEU A 47 -3.99 2.53 5.09
CA LEU A 47 -4.83 2.60 3.90
C LEU A 47 -5.88 1.47 3.94
N PRO A 48 -7.17 1.78 3.74
CA PRO A 48 -8.26 0.82 3.81
C PRO A 48 -8.47 0.08 2.48
N ILE A 49 -7.36 -0.33 1.86
CA ILE A 49 -7.33 -1.21 0.69
C ILE A 49 -6.29 -2.29 0.95
N GLU A 50 -6.54 -3.50 0.48
CA GLU A 50 -5.52 -4.53 0.54
C GLU A 50 -4.44 -4.20 -0.51
N LEU A 51 -3.23 -3.86 -0.04
CA LEU A 51 -2.06 -3.69 -0.91
C LEU A 51 -1.54 -5.07 -1.32
N THR A 52 -2.33 -5.79 -2.13
CA THR A 52 -2.07 -7.20 -2.50
C THR A 52 -0.99 -7.35 -3.56
N ARG A 53 -0.65 -6.30 -4.32
CA ARG A 53 0.34 -6.37 -5.38
C ARG A 53 1.54 -5.47 -5.06
N PRO A 54 2.71 -6.07 -4.74
CA PRO A 54 3.96 -5.32 -4.65
C PRO A 54 4.31 -4.67 -5.99
N ASN A 55 5.04 -3.55 -5.93
CA ASN A 55 5.55 -2.90 -7.13
C ASN A 55 6.65 -3.74 -7.80
N ALA A 56 7.05 -3.37 -9.02
CA ALA A 56 8.03 -4.13 -9.80
C ALA A 56 9.39 -4.28 -9.08
N GLU A 57 9.84 -3.23 -8.40
CA GLU A 57 11.08 -3.24 -7.62
C GLU A 57 11.02 -4.23 -6.46
N THR A 58 9.92 -4.23 -5.71
CA THR A 58 9.71 -5.14 -4.59
C THR A 58 9.60 -6.58 -5.06
N LEU A 59 8.94 -6.82 -6.20
CA LEU A 59 8.88 -8.16 -6.82
C LEU A 59 10.29 -8.64 -7.20
N ALA A 60 11.11 -7.80 -7.83
CA ALA A 60 12.48 -8.15 -8.17
C ALA A 60 13.32 -8.51 -6.93
N ALA A 61 13.23 -7.70 -5.88
CA ALA A 61 13.91 -7.96 -4.60
C ALA A 61 13.45 -9.27 -3.94
N ILE A 62 12.15 -9.61 -4.03
CA ILE A 62 11.62 -10.88 -3.52
C ILE A 62 12.19 -12.07 -4.29
N GLU A 63 12.27 -11.99 -5.63
CA GLU A 63 12.85 -13.07 -6.43
C GLU A 63 14.35 -13.24 -6.17
N GLU A 64 15.09 -12.13 -6.04
CA GLU A 64 16.50 -12.15 -5.64
C GLU A 64 16.68 -12.82 -4.27
N ALA A 65 15.89 -12.41 -3.27
CA ALA A 65 15.93 -12.99 -1.94
C ALA A 65 15.63 -14.51 -1.96
N ARG A 66 14.68 -14.95 -2.80
CA ARG A 66 14.39 -16.39 -2.99
C ARG A 66 15.57 -17.14 -3.61
N ALA A 67 16.25 -16.56 -4.60
CA ALA A 67 17.42 -17.15 -5.20
C ALA A 67 18.58 -17.29 -4.19
N ILE A 68 18.81 -16.26 -3.36
CA ILE A 68 19.80 -16.29 -2.27
C ILE A 68 19.45 -17.39 -1.25
N ALA A 69 18.17 -17.47 -0.85
CA ALA A 69 17.70 -18.48 0.10
C ALA A 69 17.85 -19.92 -0.44
N ALA A 70 17.59 -20.14 -1.73
CA ALA A 70 17.75 -21.44 -2.39
C ALA A 70 19.20 -21.94 -2.38
N GLN A 71 20.18 -21.02 -2.44
CA GLN A 71 21.60 -21.35 -2.33
C GLN A 71 22.04 -21.71 -0.89
N LYS A 72 21.15 -21.60 0.10
CA LYS A 72 21.39 -21.87 1.53
C LYS A 72 22.59 -21.11 2.15
N ARG A 73 23.10 -20.07 1.48
CA ARG A 73 24.30 -19.32 1.91
C ARG A 73 24.03 -18.26 2.98
N ALA A 74 22.80 -17.76 3.09
CA ALA A 74 22.44 -16.67 4.00
C ALA A 74 21.63 -17.18 5.21
N ARG A 75 22.22 -18.08 6.01
CA ARG A 75 21.63 -18.51 7.29
C ARG A 75 22.54 -18.09 8.43
N PHE A 76 21.98 -17.32 9.36
CA PHE A 76 22.67 -16.85 10.55
C PHE A 76 21.95 -17.41 11.78
N ASN A 77 22.72 -17.83 12.79
CA ASN A 77 22.21 -18.37 14.06
C ASN A 77 22.22 -17.33 15.19
N GLN A 78 22.79 -16.15 14.96
CA GLN A 78 22.86 -15.02 15.89
C GLN A 78 22.60 -13.72 15.13
N ALA A 79 22.02 -12.74 15.83
CA ALA A 79 21.67 -11.45 15.24
C ALA A 79 22.91 -10.65 14.85
N GLU A 80 23.99 -10.67 15.65
CA GLU A 80 25.24 -9.97 15.33
C GLU A 80 25.82 -10.40 13.98
N ASN A 81 25.90 -11.73 13.74
CA ASN A 81 26.41 -12.28 12.48
C ASN A 81 25.59 -11.86 11.25
N LEU A 82 24.27 -11.63 11.41
CA LEU A 82 23.42 -11.12 10.35
C LEU A 82 23.73 -9.64 10.06
N PHE A 83 23.82 -8.81 11.10
CA PHE A 83 24.10 -7.39 10.93
C PHE A 83 25.50 -7.15 10.32
N ASP A 84 26.52 -7.87 10.78
CA ASP A 84 27.87 -7.79 10.23
C ASP A 84 27.91 -8.13 8.72
N ALA A 85 27.14 -9.13 8.29
CA ALA A 85 27.04 -9.51 6.89
C ALA A 85 26.30 -8.47 6.03
N LEU A 86 25.25 -7.82 6.57
CA LEU A 86 24.51 -6.77 5.89
C LEU A 86 25.35 -5.49 5.75
N ASP A 87 26.04 -5.09 6.81
CA ASP A 87 26.86 -3.88 6.83
C ASP A 87 28.17 -4.06 6.06
N GLY A 88 28.76 -5.26 6.08
CA GLY A 88 29.96 -5.61 5.30
C GLY A 88 29.72 -5.68 3.78
N SER A 89 28.47 -5.78 3.33
CA SER A 89 28.10 -5.81 1.91
C SER A 89 27.92 -4.43 1.26
N LYS A 90 28.07 -3.34 2.03
CA LYS A 90 27.92 -1.94 1.58
C LYS A 90 29.22 -1.26 1.10
N GLN A 91 30.28 -2.01 0.78
CA GLN A 91 31.49 -1.47 0.14
C GLN A 91 31.61 -1.92 -1.32
#